data_AF-L5MIK7-F1
#
_entry.id   AF-L5MIK7-F1
#
_cell.length_a   1.000
_cell.length_b   1.000
_cell.length_c   1.000
_cell.angle_alpha   90.00
_cell.angle_beta   90.00
_cell.angle_gamma   90.00
#
_symmetry.space_group_name_H-M   'P 1'
#
loop_
_entity.id
_entity.type
_entity.pdbx_description
1 polymer ?
#
loop_
_entity_poly.entity_id
_entity_poly.type
_entity_poly.pdbx_seq_one_letter_code
_entity_poly.pdbx_strand_id
1 'polypeptide(L)'
;MLMGDTCTRGCRFCSVKTARKPPPLDASEPYNSAKAVADWGLDYVVLTSVDRDDLPDGGGEHFAKTVSYLKERNPEILVECLTPDFRGDLKAIEKFALSGLDVYAHNVETVPELQRKVRDPRANFNQSLRVLKHAKEVQPDVISKTSIMLGLGEDDEQVYATMKALREADVDCLT
;
A
#
# COMPACT_ATOMS: atom_id res chain seq x y z
N MET A 1 11.24 -1.99 2.79
CA MET A 1 10.30 -1.17 3.59
C MET A 1 10.85 0.24 3.59
N LEU A 2 10.05 1.20 3.15
CA LEU A 2 10.40 2.61 3.01
C LEU A 2 9.85 3.42 4.19
N MET A 3 10.40 4.61 4.39
CA MET A 3 9.98 5.58 5.39
C MET A 3 10.25 5.16 6.85
N GLY A 4 11.22 4.25 7.02
CA GLY A 4 11.67 3.74 8.31
C GLY A 4 10.92 2.52 8.82
N ASP A 5 11.09 2.23 10.11
CA ASP A 5 10.57 1.04 10.81
C ASP A 5 9.50 1.38 11.87
N THR A 6 9.04 2.64 11.89
CA THR A 6 8.15 3.18 12.91
C THR A 6 6.97 3.91 12.26
N CYS A 7 5.77 3.40 12.52
CA CYS A 7 4.51 3.80 11.90
C CYS A 7 3.73 4.81 12.77
N THR A 8 2.97 5.72 12.15
CA THR A 8 2.02 6.59 12.85
C THR A 8 0.73 5.89 13.26
N ARG A 9 0.53 4.65 12.81
CA ARG A 9 -0.64 3.80 13.06
C ARG A 9 -0.29 2.56 13.87
N GLY A 10 -1.28 2.05 14.61
CA GLY A 10 -1.17 0.90 15.50
C GLY A 10 -2.16 -0.19 15.16
N CYS A 11 -2.01 -0.81 13.99
CA CYS A 11 -2.76 -2.01 13.63
C CYS A 11 -2.39 -3.15 14.57
N ARG A 12 -3.38 -3.88 15.12
CA ARG A 12 -3.15 -4.84 16.21
C ARG A 12 -2.44 -6.11 15.79
N PHE A 13 -2.48 -6.43 14.49
CA PHE A 13 -1.76 -7.56 13.90
C PHE A 13 -0.32 -7.21 13.51
N CYS A 14 0.03 -5.93 13.44
CA CYS A 14 1.28 -5.48 12.83
C CYS A 14 2.39 -5.40 13.88
N SER A 15 3.57 -5.94 13.55
CA SER A 15 4.75 -5.94 14.43
C SER A 15 5.65 -4.71 14.27
N VAL A 16 5.29 -3.78 13.37
CA VAL A 16 6.02 -2.53 13.16
C VAL A 16 5.86 -1.63 14.39
N LYS A 17 6.94 -0.93 14.79
CA LYS A 17 6.90 -0.01 15.94
C LYS A 17 5.91 1.12 15.69
N THR A 18 5.27 1.62 16.73
CA THR A 18 4.34 2.76 16.60
C THR A 18 4.86 3.98 17.35
N ALA A 19 4.87 5.14 16.69
CA ALA A 19 5.11 6.42 17.33
C ALA A 19 4.25 7.51 16.68
N ARG A 20 3.72 8.43 17.49
CA ARG A 20 2.94 9.58 16.97
C ARG A 20 3.78 10.53 16.11
N LYS A 21 5.09 10.59 16.38
CA LYS A 21 6.06 11.41 15.67
C LYS A 21 7.31 10.55 15.40
N PRO A 22 7.32 9.75 14.32
CA PRO A 22 8.52 9.01 13.92
C PRO A 22 9.64 9.98 13.50
N PRO A 23 10.87 9.49 13.34
CA PRO A 23 11.96 10.28 12.78
C PRO A 23 11.60 10.91 11.42
N PRO A 24 12.22 12.04 11.05
CA PRO A 24 12.05 12.62 9.72
C PRO A 24 12.46 11.62 8.64
N LEU A 25 11.86 11.74 7.44
CA LEU A 25 12.28 10.97 6.28
C LEU A 25 13.74 11.29 5.92
N ASP A 26 14.50 10.26 5.53
CA ASP A 26 15.78 10.48 4.87
C ASP A 26 15.52 10.92 3.43
N ALA A 27 15.86 12.16 3.09
CA ALA A 27 15.67 12.69 1.73
C ALA A 27 16.40 11.88 0.65
N SER A 28 17.43 11.11 1.01
CA SER A 28 18.20 10.27 0.09
C SER A 28 17.64 8.86 -0.05
N GLU A 29 16.71 8.43 0.82
CA GLU A 29 16.12 7.09 0.81
C GLU A 29 15.56 6.68 -0.56
N PRO A 30 14.83 7.52 -1.32
CA PRO A 30 14.31 7.12 -2.62
C PRO A 30 15.40 6.75 -3.61
N TYR A 31 16.45 7.57 -3.69
CA TYR A 31 17.57 7.36 -4.60
C TYR A 31 18.39 6.14 -4.17
N ASN A 32 18.73 6.05 -2.88
CA ASN A 32 19.58 4.99 -2.35
C ASN A 32 18.88 3.63 -2.43
N SER A 33 17.58 3.56 -2.13
CA SER A 33 16.79 2.33 -2.23
C SER A 33 16.67 1.86 -3.67
N ALA A 34 16.32 2.77 -4.59
CA ALA A 34 16.24 2.46 -6.02
C ALA A 34 17.60 1.96 -6.57
N LYS A 35 18.69 2.61 -6.19
CA LYS A 35 20.05 2.17 -6.56
C LYS A 35 20.35 0.76 -6.03
N ALA A 36 20.14 0.52 -4.75
CA ALA A 36 20.43 -0.77 -4.13
C ALA A 36 19.61 -1.91 -4.76
N VAL A 37 18.31 -1.68 -5.01
CA VAL A 37 17.43 -2.68 -5.64
C VAL A 37 17.85 -2.97 -7.08
N ALA A 38 18.20 -1.94 -7.86
CA ALA A 38 18.69 -2.14 -9.23
C ALA A 38 20.00 -2.94 -9.27
N ASP A 39 20.91 -2.70 -8.33
CA ASP A 39 22.20 -3.41 -8.23
C ASP A 39 22.03 -4.91 -7.88
N TRP A 40 20.87 -5.34 -7.34
CA TRP A 40 20.61 -6.74 -7.01
C TRP A 40 20.25 -7.61 -8.23
N GLY A 41 19.88 -7.01 -9.37
CA GLY A 41 19.49 -7.75 -10.57
C GLY A 41 18.22 -8.58 -10.38
N LEU A 42 17.25 -8.07 -9.62
CA LEU A 42 15.93 -8.70 -9.44
C LEU A 42 15.02 -8.44 -10.65
N ASP A 43 14.21 -9.43 -11.01
CA ASP A 43 13.15 -9.28 -12.00
C ASP A 43 11.86 -8.68 -11.40
N TYR A 44 11.66 -8.85 -10.09
CA TYR A 44 10.47 -8.41 -9.38
C TYR A 44 10.81 -7.92 -7.98
N VAL A 45 10.24 -6.79 -7.56
CA VAL A 45 10.38 -6.26 -6.20
C VAL A 45 9.04 -5.81 -5.64
N VAL A 46 8.82 -6.10 -4.36
CA VAL A 46 7.73 -5.50 -3.59
C VAL A 46 8.29 -4.38 -2.73
N LEU A 47 7.81 -3.17 -2.96
CA LEU A 47 8.03 -2.02 -2.10
C LEU A 47 6.82 -1.82 -1.19
N THR A 48 7.06 -1.47 0.05
CA THR A 48 6.01 -1.11 1.01
C THR A 48 6.54 -0.05 1.96
N SER A 49 5.66 0.59 2.72
CA SER A 49 6.03 1.62 3.68
C SER A 49 5.20 1.54 4.95
N VAL A 50 5.68 2.19 6.00
CA VAL A 50 4.85 2.52 7.15
C VAL A 50 3.85 3.65 6.82
N ASP A 51 2.80 3.83 7.62
CA ASP A 51 1.96 5.02 7.54
C ASP A 51 2.72 6.25 8.10
N ARG A 52 2.61 7.37 7.38
CA ARG A 52 3.20 8.67 7.73
C ARG A 52 2.15 9.77 7.81
N ASP A 53 1.16 9.58 8.69
CA ASP A 53 0.09 10.56 8.89
C ASP A 53 0.61 11.93 9.40
N ASP A 54 1.86 11.98 9.87
CA ASP A 54 2.59 13.20 10.25
C ASP A 54 2.99 14.06 9.04
N LEU A 55 2.99 13.50 7.83
CA LEU A 55 3.26 14.20 6.58
C LEU A 55 1.96 14.64 5.89
N PRO A 56 1.95 15.79 5.19
CA PRO A 56 0.77 16.26 4.48
C PRO A 56 0.22 15.28 3.45
N ASP A 57 1.10 14.66 2.67
CA ASP A 57 0.80 13.70 1.59
C ASP A 57 0.86 12.23 2.03
N GLY A 58 1.03 11.98 3.34
CA GLY A 58 1.20 10.62 3.86
C GLY A 58 2.49 9.92 3.41
N GLY A 59 3.45 10.65 2.81
CA GLY A 59 4.66 10.08 2.22
C GLY A 59 4.51 9.58 0.78
N GLY A 60 3.38 9.85 0.12
CA GLY A 60 3.11 9.42 -1.26
C GLY A 60 4.16 9.89 -2.25
N GLU A 61 4.66 11.13 -2.13
CA GLU A 61 5.74 11.66 -2.99
C GLU A 61 7.04 10.89 -2.83
N HIS A 62 7.39 10.57 -1.58
CA HIS A 62 8.63 9.86 -1.26
C HIS A 62 8.64 8.47 -1.87
N PHE A 63 7.51 7.77 -1.72
CA PHE A 63 7.33 6.45 -2.28
C PHE A 63 7.32 6.51 -3.82
N ALA A 64 6.55 7.44 -4.42
CA ALA A 64 6.49 7.59 -5.89
C ALA A 64 7.87 7.85 -6.50
N LYS A 65 8.69 8.72 -5.88
CA LYS A 65 10.08 8.98 -6.31
C LYS A 65 10.95 7.73 -6.28
N THR A 66 10.75 6.87 -5.29
CA THR A 66 11.51 5.61 -5.19
C THR A 66 11.21 4.70 -6.38
N VAL A 67 9.92 4.59 -6.75
CA VAL A 67 9.48 3.83 -7.93
C VAL A 67 10.06 4.44 -9.21
N SER A 68 9.93 5.75 -9.40
CA SER A 68 10.44 6.42 -10.61
C SER A 68 11.95 6.27 -10.75
N TYR A 69 12.73 6.47 -9.67
CA TYR A 69 14.18 6.24 -9.70
C TYR A 69 14.57 4.79 -9.98
N LEU A 70 13.76 3.83 -9.53
CA LEU A 70 14.00 2.43 -9.82
C LEU A 70 13.74 2.11 -11.30
N LYS A 71 12.60 2.56 -11.84
CA LYS A 71 12.25 2.40 -13.26
C LYS A 71 13.20 3.13 -14.20
N GLU A 72 13.75 4.27 -13.81
CA GLU A 72 14.82 4.95 -14.57
C GLU A 72 16.10 4.10 -14.68
N ARG A 73 16.41 3.29 -13.67
CA ARG A 73 17.63 2.47 -13.63
C ARG A 73 17.44 1.11 -14.27
N ASN A 74 16.27 0.52 -14.07
CA ASN A 74 15.90 -0.77 -14.63
C ASN A 74 14.43 -0.69 -15.08
N PRO A 75 14.18 -0.35 -16.36
CA PRO A 75 12.81 -0.28 -16.89
C PRO A 75 12.07 -1.62 -16.87
N GLU A 76 12.81 -2.73 -16.94
CA GLU A 76 12.27 -4.09 -17.05
C GLU A 76 11.88 -4.71 -15.70
N ILE A 77 12.38 -4.18 -14.57
CA ILE A 77 12.01 -4.71 -13.25
C ILE A 77 10.52 -4.48 -13.00
N LEU A 78 9.82 -5.51 -12.56
CA LEU A 78 8.44 -5.39 -12.12
C LEU A 78 8.39 -4.88 -10.67
N VAL A 79 7.59 -3.84 -10.44
CA VAL A 79 7.48 -3.15 -9.15
C VAL A 79 6.05 -3.27 -8.64
N GLU A 80 5.87 -4.09 -7.60
CA GLU A 80 4.65 -4.09 -6.78
C GLU A 80 4.81 -3.11 -5.63
N CYS A 81 3.81 -2.26 -5.43
CA CYS A 81 3.80 -1.34 -4.31
C CYS A 81 2.61 -1.65 -3.40
N LEU A 82 2.91 -2.14 -2.19
CA LEU A 82 1.94 -2.26 -1.11
C LEU A 82 1.84 -0.95 -0.34
N THR A 83 0.78 -0.20 -0.61
CA THR A 83 0.62 1.19 -0.16
C THR A 83 -0.19 1.31 1.13
N PRO A 84 0.08 2.36 1.92
CA PRO A 84 -0.90 2.94 2.84
C PRO A 84 -2.22 3.31 2.14
N ASP A 85 -3.23 3.66 2.92
CA ASP A 85 -4.49 4.21 2.38
C ASP A 85 -4.44 5.72 2.11
N PHE A 86 -3.33 6.38 2.45
CA PHE A 86 -3.13 7.84 2.37
C PHE A 86 -4.26 8.66 3.00
N ARG A 87 -4.95 8.11 4.00
CA ARG A 87 -6.19 8.68 4.60
C ARG A 87 -7.29 8.96 3.59
N GLY A 88 -7.32 8.22 2.48
CA GLY A 88 -8.24 8.43 1.37
C GLY A 88 -7.94 9.65 0.51
N ASP A 89 -6.72 10.21 0.57
CA ASP A 89 -6.31 11.29 -0.33
C ASP A 89 -6.18 10.78 -1.77
N LEU A 90 -7.21 11.06 -2.57
CA LEU A 90 -7.28 10.64 -3.98
C LEU A 90 -6.13 11.21 -4.81
N LYS A 91 -5.61 12.41 -4.50
CA LYS A 91 -4.48 12.98 -5.24
C LYS A 91 -3.17 12.25 -4.96
N ALA A 92 -2.98 11.80 -3.72
CA ALA A 92 -1.83 10.97 -3.37
C ALA A 92 -1.91 9.61 -4.07
N ILE A 93 -3.10 9.01 -4.11
CA ILE A 93 -3.37 7.75 -4.81
C ILE A 93 -3.13 7.90 -6.32
N GLU A 94 -3.68 8.93 -6.96
CA GLU A 94 -3.50 9.23 -8.38
C GLU A 94 -2.02 9.36 -8.74
N LYS A 95 -1.30 10.21 -8.00
CA LYS A 95 0.13 10.42 -8.20
C LYS A 95 0.92 9.12 -8.11
N PHE A 96 0.55 8.27 -7.15
CA PHE A 96 1.24 7.02 -6.91
C PHE A 96 0.93 5.97 -7.99
N ALA A 97 -0.33 5.85 -8.42
CA ALA A 97 -0.75 5.00 -9.53
C ALA A 97 -0.03 5.34 -10.85
N LEU A 98 0.33 6.63 -11.04
CA LEU A 98 1.06 7.12 -12.20
C LEU A 98 2.60 7.08 -12.04
N SER A 99 3.14 6.51 -10.96
CA SER A 99 4.59 6.51 -10.69
C SER A 99 5.41 5.55 -11.57
N GLY A 100 4.72 4.68 -12.33
CA GLY A 100 5.32 3.65 -13.17
C GLY A 100 5.34 2.26 -12.54
N LEU A 101 4.71 2.04 -11.38
CA LEU A 101 4.55 0.72 -10.78
C LEU A 101 3.71 -0.22 -11.66
N ASP A 102 3.94 -1.52 -11.53
CA ASP A 102 3.25 -2.56 -12.31
C ASP A 102 2.06 -3.16 -11.54
N VAL A 103 2.17 -3.25 -10.21
CA VAL A 103 1.09 -3.76 -9.33
C VAL A 103 0.81 -2.77 -8.20
N TYR A 104 -0.42 -2.24 -8.17
CA TYR A 104 -0.92 -1.40 -7.09
C TYR A 104 -1.58 -2.29 -6.03
N ALA A 105 -0.89 -2.50 -4.90
CA ALA A 105 -1.40 -3.29 -3.80
C ALA A 105 -1.87 -2.41 -2.64
N HIS A 106 -3.06 -2.68 -2.10
CA HIS A 106 -3.53 -2.12 -0.84
C HIS A 106 -4.40 -3.14 -0.11
N ASN A 107 -3.97 -3.56 1.07
CA ASN A 107 -4.63 -4.64 1.79
C ASN A 107 -5.83 -4.14 2.60
N VAL A 108 -6.98 -4.80 2.42
CA VAL A 108 -8.15 -4.64 3.27
C VAL A 108 -8.00 -5.36 4.61
N GLU A 109 -7.07 -6.33 4.68
CA GLU A 109 -6.62 -7.11 5.82
C GLU A 109 -7.64 -8.06 6.46
N THR A 110 -8.91 -7.70 6.50
CA THR A 110 -9.97 -8.51 7.12
C THR A 110 -11.34 -8.09 6.62
N VAL A 111 -12.38 -8.82 6.99
CA VAL A 111 -13.78 -8.55 6.66
C VAL A 111 -14.26 -7.22 7.27
N PRO A 112 -15.27 -6.54 6.69
CA PRO A 112 -15.77 -5.24 7.17
C PRO A 112 -16.08 -5.20 8.68
N GLU A 113 -16.59 -6.28 9.24
CA GLU A 113 -17.05 -6.44 10.63
C GLU A 113 -15.88 -6.38 11.63
N LEU A 114 -14.67 -6.76 11.20
CA LEU A 114 -13.49 -6.88 12.05
C LEU A 114 -12.50 -5.73 11.91
N GLN A 115 -12.71 -4.82 10.95
CA GLN A 115 -11.80 -3.70 10.65
C GLN A 115 -11.33 -2.95 11.91
N ARG A 116 -12.26 -2.51 12.76
CA ARG A 116 -11.93 -1.76 14.00
C ARG A 116 -11.25 -2.60 15.09
N LYS A 117 -11.42 -3.92 15.06
CA LYS A 117 -10.78 -4.83 16.02
C LYS A 117 -9.34 -5.13 15.61
N VAL A 118 -9.07 -5.18 14.31
CA VAL A 118 -7.81 -5.66 13.73
C VAL A 118 -6.89 -4.51 13.32
N ARG A 119 -7.42 -3.51 12.63
CA ARG A 119 -6.65 -2.39 12.05
C ARG A 119 -6.72 -1.16 12.95
N ASP A 120 -5.83 -0.21 12.70
CA ASP A 120 -5.89 1.11 13.33
C ASP A 120 -7.27 1.76 13.05
N PRO A 121 -7.89 2.46 14.02
CA PRO A 121 -9.22 3.06 13.85
C PRO A 121 -9.36 4.05 12.68
N ARG A 122 -8.24 4.56 12.15
CA ARG A 122 -8.21 5.43 10.96
C ARG A 122 -8.36 4.66 9.64
N ALA A 123 -8.12 3.36 9.63
CA ALA A 123 -8.32 2.49 8.48
C ALA A 123 -9.73 1.86 8.51
N ASN A 124 -10.34 1.69 7.34
CA ASN A 124 -11.62 1.01 7.21
C ASN A 124 -11.79 0.40 5.82
N PHE A 125 -12.70 -0.58 5.71
CA PHE A 125 -12.92 -1.35 4.49
C PHE A 125 -13.31 -0.47 3.29
N ASN A 126 -14.27 0.44 3.46
CA ASN A 126 -14.75 1.28 2.36
C ASN A 126 -13.69 2.25 1.84
N GLN A 127 -12.84 2.79 2.73
CA GLN A 127 -11.70 3.61 2.34
C GLN A 127 -10.68 2.78 1.57
N SER A 128 -10.31 1.60 2.08
CA SER A 128 -9.39 0.68 1.40
C SER A 128 -9.90 0.25 0.02
N LEU A 129 -11.19 -0.06 -0.09
CA LEU A 129 -11.82 -0.40 -1.36
C LEU A 129 -11.79 0.79 -2.34
N ARG A 130 -12.02 2.00 -1.85
CA ARG A 130 -11.94 3.23 -2.65
C ARG A 130 -10.53 3.51 -3.15
N VAL A 131 -9.49 3.19 -2.36
CA VAL A 131 -8.10 3.32 -2.81
C VAL A 131 -7.84 2.46 -4.04
N LEU A 132 -8.19 1.16 -3.98
CA LEU A 132 -8.01 0.22 -5.08
C LEU A 132 -8.82 0.64 -6.31
N LYS A 133 -10.10 0.97 -6.10
CA LYS A 133 -10.98 1.41 -7.18
C LYS A 133 -10.44 2.67 -7.87
N HIS A 134 -9.99 3.66 -7.09
CA HIS A 134 -9.48 4.90 -7.66
C HIS A 134 -8.15 4.71 -8.40
N ALA A 135 -7.26 3.84 -7.92
CA ALA A 135 -6.05 3.48 -8.63
C ALA A 135 -6.36 2.91 -10.03
N LYS A 136 -7.37 2.03 -10.14
CA LYS A 136 -7.85 1.49 -11.42
C LYS A 136 -8.55 2.53 -12.30
N GLU A 137 -9.31 3.45 -11.72
CA GLU A 137 -9.92 4.56 -12.46
C GLU A 137 -8.86 5.48 -13.09
N VAL A 138 -7.74 5.72 -12.38
CA VAL A 138 -6.63 6.56 -12.84
C VAL A 138 -5.75 5.83 -13.86
N GLN A 139 -5.44 4.56 -13.60
CA GLN A 139 -4.61 3.73 -14.47
C GLN A 139 -5.31 2.37 -14.70
N PRO A 140 -6.15 2.25 -15.75
CA PRO A 140 -6.96 1.04 -15.99
C PRO A 140 -6.14 -0.24 -16.15
N ASP A 141 -4.94 -0.11 -16.73
CA ASP A 141 -4.06 -1.25 -17.03
C ASP A 141 -3.22 -1.69 -15.81
N VAL A 142 -3.24 -0.96 -14.69
CA VAL A 142 -2.52 -1.39 -13.48
C VAL A 142 -3.18 -2.63 -12.91
N ILE A 143 -2.36 -3.59 -12.49
CA ILE A 143 -2.86 -4.74 -11.74
C ILE A 143 -3.12 -4.27 -10.31
N SER A 144 -4.35 -4.43 -9.85
CA SER A 144 -4.73 -4.13 -8.48
C SER A 144 -4.70 -5.39 -7.62
N LYS A 145 -4.17 -5.28 -6.39
CA LYS A 145 -4.01 -6.41 -5.48
C LYS A 145 -4.41 -6.05 -4.06
N THR A 146 -4.97 -7.01 -3.35
CA THR A 146 -5.28 -6.87 -1.92
C THR A 146 -5.07 -8.20 -1.20
N SER A 147 -5.18 -8.18 0.11
CA SER A 147 -5.15 -9.38 0.95
C SER A 147 -6.18 -9.36 2.06
N ILE A 148 -6.55 -10.57 2.51
CA ILE A 148 -7.25 -10.80 3.77
C ILE A 148 -6.46 -11.81 4.61
N MET A 149 -6.30 -11.54 5.90
CA MET A 149 -5.80 -12.52 6.86
C MET A 149 -6.99 -13.27 7.45
N LEU A 150 -6.90 -14.60 7.45
CA LEU A 150 -7.88 -15.47 8.08
C LEU A 150 -7.45 -15.84 9.52
N GLY A 151 -8.42 -16.29 10.32
CA GLY A 151 -8.24 -16.65 11.73
C GLY A 151 -8.40 -15.48 12.69
N LEU A 152 -9.04 -14.38 12.28
CA LEU A 152 -9.28 -13.19 13.10
C LEU A 152 -10.68 -13.16 13.74
N GLY A 153 -11.49 -14.19 13.46
CA GLY A 153 -12.84 -14.38 13.98
C GLY A 153 -13.94 -14.16 12.95
N GLU A 154 -13.57 -14.05 11.68
CA GLU A 154 -14.48 -14.02 10.55
C GLU A 154 -15.12 -15.39 10.31
N ASP A 155 -16.30 -15.38 9.72
CA ASP A 155 -16.94 -16.59 9.19
C ASP A 155 -16.83 -16.66 7.66
N ASP A 156 -17.13 -17.84 7.10
CA ASP A 156 -17.04 -18.07 5.65
C ASP A 156 -17.95 -17.11 4.86
N GLU A 157 -19.15 -16.80 5.36
CA GLU A 157 -20.09 -15.91 4.67
C GLU A 157 -19.54 -14.48 4.56
N GLN A 158 -18.90 -13.98 5.62
CA GLN A 158 -18.21 -12.69 5.65
C GLN A 158 -17.02 -12.67 4.67
N VAL A 159 -16.27 -13.77 4.59
CA VAL A 159 -15.16 -13.90 3.62
C VAL A 159 -15.71 -13.86 2.19
N TYR A 160 -16.74 -14.65 1.87
CA TYR A 160 -17.35 -14.63 0.53
C TYR A 160 -17.94 -13.27 0.17
N ALA A 161 -18.63 -12.59 1.11
CA ALA A 161 -19.15 -11.24 0.91
C ALA A 161 -18.01 -10.23 0.64
N THR A 162 -16.90 -10.37 1.36
CA THR A 162 -15.71 -9.54 1.16
C THR A 162 -15.09 -9.77 -0.22
N MET A 163 -14.90 -11.03 -0.63
CA MET A 163 -14.38 -11.38 -1.96
C MET A 163 -15.27 -10.82 -3.07
N LYS A 164 -16.59 -10.89 -2.90
CA LYS A 164 -17.55 -10.33 -3.85
C LYS A 164 -17.41 -8.81 -3.96
N ALA A 165 -17.34 -8.10 -2.83
CA ALA A 165 -17.15 -6.64 -2.83
C ALA A 165 -15.81 -6.21 -3.46
N LEU A 166 -14.74 -6.97 -3.24
CA LEU A 166 -13.45 -6.74 -3.88
C LEU A 166 -13.51 -6.93 -5.40
N ARG A 167 -14.18 -7.99 -5.87
CA ARG A 167 -14.34 -8.23 -7.31
C ARG A 167 -15.25 -7.20 -7.97
N GLU A 168 -16.30 -6.74 -7.28
CA GLU A 168 -17.16 -5.63 -7.74
C GLU A 168 -16.42 -4.29 -7.84
N ALA A 169 -15.33 -4.12 -7.07
CA ALA A 169 -14.42 -2.98 -7.18
C ALA A 169 -13.30 -3.18 -8.22
N ASP A 170 -13.40 -4.23 -9.04
CA ASP A 170 -12.43 -4.61 -10.07
C ASP A 170 -11.02 -4.89 -9.55
N VAL A 171 -10.93 -5.47 -8.35
CA VAL A 171 -9.65 -5.96 -7.82
C VAL A 171 -9.22 -7.22 -8.57
N ASP A 172 -7.98 -7.20 -9.08
CA ASP A 172 -7.46 -8.26 -9.96
C ASP A 172 -6.92 -9.47 -9.18
N CYS A 173 -6.23 -9.22 -8.06
CA CYS A 173 -5.57 -10.25 -7.27
C CYS A 173 -5.97 -10.18 -5.79
N LEU A 174 -6.24 -11.35 -5.19
CA LEU A 174 -6.50 -11.52 -3.77
C LEU A 174 -5.58 -12.60 -3.21
N THR A 175 -4.95 -12.32 -2.07
CA THR A 175 -4.20 -13.28 -1.26
C THR A 175 -4.81 -13.47 0.11
#